data_AF-A0A9W7HEB0-F1
#
_entry.id   AF-A0A9W7HEB0-F1
#
_cell.length_a   1.000
_cell.length_b   1.000
_cell.length_c   1.000
_cell.angle_alpha   90.00
_cell.angle_beta   90.00
_cell.angle_gamma   90.00
#
_symmetry.space_group_name_H-M   'P 1'
#
loop_
_entity.id
_entity.type
_entity.pdbx_description
1 polymer ?
#
loop_
_entity_poly.entity_id
_entity_poly.type
_entity_poly.pdbx_seq_one_letter_code
_entity_poly.pdbx_strand_id
1 'polypeptide(L)'
;MRDVSVASPGVVSFHHAPVFGLICGLLGMDSGTSQRAYLFMTMRDVISAATRLNLVGPMAAAMLQHRIAPLAEDMFKKWMDRPVEDASQTTPLLDTIQGCHGYLFSRLFCS
;
A
#
# COMPACT_ATOMS: atom_id res chain seq x y z
N MET A 1 -17.42 -4.35 26.76
CA MET A 1 -17.61 -4.62 25.31
C MET A 1 -16.24 -4.64 24.61
N ARG A 2 -15.33 -5.50 25.09
CA ARG A 2 -13.93 -5.62 24.65
C ARG A 2 -13.55 -7.11 24.64
N ASP A 3 -14.33 -7.93 23.95
CA ASP A 3 -14.02 -9.35 23.77
C ASP A 3 -14.49 -9.77 22.38
N VAL A 4 -13.84 -9.24 21.35
CA VAL A 4 -13.78 -9.90 20.04
C VAL A 4 -12.35 -10.39 19.92
N SER A 5 -12.11 -11.58 20.46
CA SER A 5 -10.88 -12.32 20.24
C SER A 5 -10.76 -12.60 18.74
N VAL A 6 -9.85 -11.87 18.09
CA VAL A 6 -9.46 -12.19 16.73
C VAL A 6 -8.60 -13.45 16.80
N ALA A 7 -9.17 -14.54 16.29
CA ALA A 7 -8.55 -15.84 15.99
C ALA A 7 -8.66 -16.95 17.06
N SER A 8 -9.45 -17.97 16.73
CA SER A 8 -9.17 -19.37 17.04
C SER A 8 -7.82 -19.79 16.42
N PRO A 9 -7.14 -20.86 16.89
CA PRO A 9 -5.86 -21.32 16.33
C PRO A 9 -6.08 -21.95 14.94
N GLY A 10 -6.23 -21.10 13.95
CA GLY A 10 -6.27 -21.39 12.53
C GLY A 10 -5.68 -20.17 11.81
N VAL A 11 -4.88 -20.38 10.77
CA VAL A 11 -4.15 -19.30 10.09
C VAL A 11 -5.15 -18.28 9.53
N VAL A 12 -5.26 -17.11 10.17
CA VAL A 12 -6.05 -15.99 9.64
C VAL A 12 -5.15 -15.14 8.75
N SER A 13 -5.52 -14.98 7.49
CA SER A 13 -4.83 -14.11 6.55
C SER A 13 -5.42 -12.71 6.62
N PHE A 14 -4.56 -11.71 6.82
CA PHE A 14 -4.95 -10.29 6.81
C PHE A 14 -4.20 -9.54 5.72
N HIS A 15 -4.87 -8.56 5.11
CA HIS A 15 -4.19 -7.58 4.26
C HIS A 15 -3.44 -6.56 5.12
N HIS A 16 -2.32 -6.05 4.60
CA HIS A 16 -1.48 -5.09 5.32
C HIS A 16 -2.23 -3.78 5.65
N ALA A 17 -3.05 -3.26 4.71
CA ALA A 17 -3.77 -2.00 4.89
C ALA A 17 -4.70 -1.98 6.12
N PRO A 18 -5.64 -2.93 6.30
CA PRO A 18 -6.49 -2.98 7.49
C PRO A 18 -5.71 -3.13 8.80
N VAL A 19 -4.66 -3.96 8.82
CA VAL A 19 -3.85 -4.19 10.04
C VAL A 19 -3.07 -2.93 10.40
N PHE A 20 -2.48 -2.26 9.42
CA PHE A 20 -1.79 -0.99 9.62
C PHE A 20 -2.73 0.07 10.21
N GLY A 21 -3.92 0.24 9.62
CA GLY A 21 -4.92 1.18 10.12
C GLY A 21 -5.37 0.86 11.55
N LEU A 22 -5.60 -0.42 11.86
CA LEU A 22 -5.94 -0.86 13.22
C LEU A 22 -4.85 -0.51 14.23
N ILE A 23 -3.58 -0.81 13.91
CA ILE A 23 -2.45 -0.51 14.79
C ILE A 23 -2.30 1.01 14.99
N CYS A 24 -2.37 1.81 13.92
CA CYS A 24 -2.33 3.27 14.03
C CYS A 24 -3.45 3.83 14.90
N GLY A 25 -4.68 3.31 14.75
CA GLY A 25 -5.80 3.70 15.60
C GLY A 25 -5.60 3.31 17.08
N LEU A 26 -5.05 2.13 17.35
CA LEU A 26 -4.68 1.70 18.71
C LEU A 26 -3.60 2.59 19.35
N LEU A 27 -2.70 3.14 18.53
CA LEU A 27 -1.68 4.11 18.95
C LEU A 27 -2.21 5.54 19.08
N GLY A 28 -3.51 5.77 18.81
CA GLY A 28 -4.13 7.09 18.92
C GLY A 28 -3.87 8.02 17.73
N MET A 29 -3.42 7.49 16.60
CA MET A 29 -3.29 8.28 15.37
C MET A 29 -4.67 8.52 14.74
N ASP A 30 -4.89 9.72 14.21
CA ASP A 30 -6.11 9.99 13.44
C ASP A 30 -6.14 9.20 12.12
N SER A 31 -7.34 8.92 11.64
CA SER A 31 -7.55 8.13 10.42
C SER A 31 -6.89 8.78 9.19
N GLY A 32 -6.94 10.10 9.09
CA GLY A 32 -6.37 10.86 7.98
C GLY A 32 -4.84 10.77 7.92
N THR A 33 -4.16 10.92 9.05
CA THR A 33 -2.71 10.76 9.16
C THR A 33 -2.31 9.32 8.86
N SER A 34 -3.07 8.34 9.36
CA SER A 34 -2.82 6.92 9.12
C SER A 34 -2.93 6.57 7.62
N GLN A 35 -3.97 7.05 6.94
CA GLN A 35 -4.15 6.85 5.49
C GLN A 35 -3.04 7.51 4.67
N ARG A 36 -2.66 8.75 5.01
CA ARG A 36 -1.54 9.45 4.34
C ARG A 36 -0.21 8.74 4.55
N ALA A 37 0.06 8.27 5.77
CA ALA A 37 1.27 7.51 6.08
C ALA A 37 1.33 6.22 5.26
N TYR A 38 0.22 5.48 5.20
CA TYR A 38 0.12 4.27 4.38
C TYR A 38 0.40 4.56 2.91
N LEU A 39 -0.25 5.59 2.36
CA LEU A 39 -0.08 5.98 0.96
C LEU A 39 1.37 6.40 0.64
N PHE A 40 1.99 7.17 1.53
CA PHE A 40 3.40 7.54 1.41
C PHE A 40 4.31 6.31 1.38
N MET A 41 4.10 5.36 2.29
CA MET A 41 4.88 4.12 2.36
C MET A 41 4.72 3.29 1.09
N THR A 42 3.50 3.10 0.60
CA THR A 42 3.24 2.35 -0.64
C THR A 42 3.95 2.97 -1.84
N MET A 43 3.85 4.29 -2.02
CA MET A 43 4.55 4.97 -3.12
C MET A 43 6.07 4.86 -3.00
N ARG A 44 6.60 5.03 -1.78
CA ARG A 44 8.03 4.91 -1.48
C ARG A 44 8.54 3.52 -1.86
N ASP A 45 7.77 2.48 -1.57
CA ASP A 45 8.16 1.09 -1.86
C ASP A 45 8.24 0.82 -3.36
N VAL A 46 7.27 1.33 -4.13
CA VAL A 46 7.29 1.25 -5.60
C VAL A 46 8.49 2.01 -6.19
N ILE A 47 8.78 3.21 -5.70
CA ILE A 47 9.92 4.01 -6.15
C ILE A 47 11.26 3.36 -5.77
N SER A 48 11.33 2.76 -4.59
CA SER A 48 12.49 1.96 -4.16
C SER A 48 12.71 0.75 -5.06
N ALA A 49 11.64 0.04 -5.44
CA ALA A 49 11.70 -1.06 -6.39
C ALA A 49 12.21 -0.60 -7.77
N ALA A 50 11.71 0.54 -8.28
CA ALA A 50 12.20 1.13 -9.53
C ALA A 50 13.70 1.47 -9.48
N THR A 51 14.21 1.90 -8.32
CA THR A 51 15.64 2.14 -8.12
C THR A 51 16.44 0.84 -8.17
N ARG A 52 15.97 -0.22 -7.49
CA ARG A 52 16.62 -1.55 -7.48
C ARG A 52 16.59 -2.25 -8.85
N LEU A 53 15.58 -1.94 -9.65
CA LEU A 53 15.45 -2.38 -11.05
C LEU A 53 16.28 -1.51 -12.01
N ASN A 54 17.04 -0.54 -11.50
CA ASN A 54 17.88 0.38 -12.28
C ASN A 54 17.09 1.25 -13.29
N LEU A 55 15.80 1.52 -13.01
CA LEU A 55 14.95 2.38 -13.84
C LEU A 55 15.14 3.87 -13.51
N VAL A 56 15.44 4.18 -12.24
CA VAL A 56 15.69 5.53 -11.75
C VAL A 56 16.85 5.53 -10.77
N GLY A 57 17.68 6.57 -10.79
CA GLY A 57 18.75 6.74 -9.81
C GLY A 57 18.22 7.18 -8.44
N PRO A 58 18.97 6.97 -7.33
CA PRO A 58 18.51 7.32 -5.97
C PRO A 58 18.10 8.79 -5.79
N MET A 59 18.83 9.72 -6.41
CA MET A 59 18.49 11.15 -6.35
C MET A 59 17.20 11.45 -7.14
N ALA A 60 17.05 10.88 -8.34
CA ALA A 60 15.84 11.03 -9.14
C ALA A 60 14.62 10.40 -8.44
N ALA A 61 14.80 9.29 -7.73
CA ALA A 61 13.78 8.64 -6.92
C ALA A 61 13.29 9.54 -5.78
N ALA A 62 14.18 10.18 -5.03
CA ALA A 62 13.82 11.13 -3.99
C ALA A 62 13.04 12.34 -4.54
N MET A 63 13.49 12.89 -5.68
CA MET A 63 12.77 13.96 -6.38
C MET A 63 11.39 13.51 -6.85
N LEU A 64 11.28 12.29 -7.39
CA LEU A 64 10.01 11.73 -7.84
C LEU A 64 9.02 11.58 -6.69
N GLN A 65 9.44 11.02 -5.55
CA GLN A 65 8.62 10.88 -4.35
C GLN A 65 8.03 12.23 -3.91
N HIS A 66 8.84 13.30 -3.93
CA HIS A 66 8.37 14.64 -3.59
C HIS A 66 7.39 15.18 -4.65
N ARG A 67 7.70 15.02 -5.94
CA ARG A 67 6.87 15.53 -7.04
C ARG A 67 5.49 14.88 -7.13
N ILE A 68 5.35 13.62 -6.72
CA ILE A 68 4.06 12.91 -6.74
C ILE A 68 3.25 13.12 -5.46
N ALA A 69 3.80 13.77 -4.42
CA ALA A 69 3.09 14.00 -3.17
C ALA A 69 1.76 14.76 -3.33
N PRO A 70 1.63 15.79 -4.20
CA PRO A 70 0.34 16.44 -4.44
C PRO A 70 -0.71 15.48 -5.03
N LEU A 71 -0.31 14.62 -5.97
CA LEU A 71 -1.21 13.61 -6.55
C LEU A 71 -1.67 12.62 -5.48
N ALA A 72 -0.79 12.26 -4.54
CA ALA A 72 -1.14 11.40 -3.41
C ALA A 72 -2.17 12.06 -2.49
N GLU A 73 -2.04 13.36 -2.24
CA GLU A 73 -3.01 14.12 -1.46
C GLU A 73 -4.38 14.20 -2.17
N ASP A 74 -4.39 14.36 -3.50
CA ASP A 74 -5.63 14.35 -4.28
C ASP A 74 -6.31 12.97 -4.26
N MET A 75 -5.53 11.87 -4.33
CA MET A 75 -6.05 10.52 -4.16
C MET A 75 -6.60 10.29 -2.76
N PHE A 76 -5.90 10.75 -1.72
CA PHE A 76 -6.37 10.68 -0.34
C PHE A 76 -7.74 11.36 -0.20
N LYS A 77 -7.88 12.62 -0.65
CA LYS A 77 -9.15 13.35 -0.57
C LYS A 77 -10.28 12.67 -1.34
N LYS A 78 -9.97 12.00 -2.45
CA LYS A 78 -10.96 11.31 -3.29
C LYS A 78 -11.51 10.02 -2.64
N TRP A 79 -10.68 9.32 -1.89
CA TRP A 79 -10.96 7.95 -1.42
C TRP A 79 -11.08 7.81 0.10
N MET A 80 -10.74 8.86 0.87
CA MET A 80 -10.96 8.88 2.32
C MET A 80 -12.45 8.73 2.67
N ASP A 81 -12.70 8.18 3.86
CA ASP A 81 -14.03 8.10 4.49
C ASP A 81 -15.11 7.41 3.64
N ARG A 82 -14.70 6.42 2.83
CA ARG A 82 -15.62 5.54 2.11
C ARG A 82 -15.99 4.30 2.91
N PRO A 83 -17.19 3.75 2.69
CA PRO A 83 -17.60 2.55 3.38
C PRO A 83 -16.84 1.33 2.83
N VAL A 84 -16.76 0.26 3.63
CA VAL A 84 -15.90 -0.90 3.33
C VAL A 84 -16.38 -1.69 2.12
N GLU A 85 -17.68 -1.66 1.82
CA GLU A 85 -18.29 -2.26 0.65
C GLU A 85 -17.79 -1.66 -0.68
N ASP A 86 -17.29 -0.42 -0.65
CA ASP A 86 -16.69 0.23 -1.82
C ASP A 86 -15.20 -0.13 -1.98
N ALA A 87 -14.60 -0.83 -1.00
CA ALA A 87 -13.19 -1.20 -1.03
C ALA A 87 -12.95 -2.24 -2.15
N SER A 88 -12.42 -1.76 -3.26
CA SER A 88 -12.13 -2.57 -4.43
C SER A 88 -10.83 -2.12 -5.09
N GLN A 89 -10.09 -3.07 -5.65
CA GLN A 89 -8.97 -2.80 -6.54
C GLN A 89 -9.39 -3.21 -7.94
N THR A 90 -9.53 -2.25 -8.84
CA THR A 90 -9.87 -2.51 -10.25
C THR A 90 -8.77 -1.92 -11.13
N THR A 91 -7.72 -2.70 -11.37
CA THR A 91 -6.64 -2.32 -12.28
C THR A 91 -6.25 -3.52 -13.14
N PRO A 92 -7.05 -3.86 -14.17
CA PRO A 92 -6.90 -5.11 -14.92
C PRO A 92 -5.51 -5.29 -15.55
N LEU A 93 -4.87 -4.18 -15.94
CA LEU A 93 -3.51 -4.20 -16.46
C LEU A 93 -2.50 -4.62 -15.38
N LEU A 94 -2.59 -4.04 -14.17
CA LEU A 94 -1.71 -4.43 -13.06
C LEU A 94 -2.00 -5.86 -12.64
N ASP A 95 -3.26 -6.28 -12.59
CA ASP A 95 -3.64 -7.65 -12.21
C ASP A 95 -3.07 -8.67 -13.21
N THR A 96 -3.09 -8.34 -14.50
CA THR A 96 -2.48 -9.17 -15.56
C THR A 96 -0.96 -9.23 -15.42
N ILE A 97 -0.29 -8.09 -15.24
CA ILE A 97 1.17 -8.03 -15.06
C ILE A 97 1.58 -8.81 -13.81
N GLN A 98 0.85 -8.65 -12.71
CA GLN A 98 1.09 -9.34 -11.45
C GLN A 98 0.92 -10.86 -11.61
N GLY A 99 -0.14 -11.30 -12.30
CA GLY A 99 -0.35 -12.71 -12.62
C GLY A 99 0.77 -13.29 -13.49
N CYS A 100 1.38 -12.46 -14.33
CA CYS A 100 2.50 -12.86 -15.17
C CYS A 100 3.87 -12.85 -14.47
N HIS A 101 3.99 -12.33 -13.23
CA HIS A 101 5.26 -12.28 -12.50
C HIS A 101 5.89 -13.67 -12.31
N GLY A 102 5.07 -14.73 -12.24
CA GLY A 102 5.51 -16.12 -12.18
C GLY A 102 6.30 -16.60 -13.42
N TYR A 103 6.12 -15.97 -14.57
CA TYR A 103 6.76 -16.35 -15.84
C TYR A 103 8.13 -15.69 -16.08
N LEU A 104 8.57 -14.79 -15.20
CA LEU A 104 9.87 -14.13 -15.35
C LEU A 104 11.01 -15.14 -15.17
N PHE A 105 11.92 -15.21 -16.15
CA PHE A 105 13.10 -16.07 -16.12
C PHE A 105 14.03 -15.76 -14.92
N SER A 106 14.18 -14.48 -14.59
CA SER A 106 14.94 -13.99 -13.43
C SER A 106 14.09 -12.99 -12.64
N ARG A 107 14.16 -13.06 -11.30
CA ARG A 107 13.32 -12.27 -10.39
C ARG A 107 14.16 -11.71 -9.24
N LEU A 108 14.02 -10.42 -8.98
CA LEU A 108 14.60 -9.73 -7.81
C LEU A 108 13.60 -9.57 -6.65
N PHE A 109 12.32 -9.81 -6.91
CA PHE A 109 11.20 -9.66 -5.98
C PHE A 109 10.36 -10.94 -5.99
N CYS A 110 9.58 -11.16 -4.94
CA CYS A 110 8.73 -12.35 -4.81
C CYS A 110 7.42 -12.25 -5.60
N SER A 111 7.01 -11.02 -5.92
CA SER A 111 5.72 -10.66 -6.50
C SER A 111 5.83 -9.34 -7.25
#